data_AF-A0A7S3NI42-F1
#
_entry.id   AF-A0A7S3NI42-F1
#
_cell.length_a   1.000
_cell.length_b   1.000
_cell.length_c   1.000
_cell.angle_alpha   90.00
_cell.angle_beta   90.00
_cell.angle_gamma   90.00
#
_symmetry.space_group_name_H-M   'P 1'
#
loop_
_entity.id
_entity.type
_entity.pdbx_description
1 polymer ?
#
loop_
_entity_poly.entity_id
_entity_poly.type
_entity_poly.pdbx_seq_one_letter_code
_entity_poly.pdbx_strand_id
1 'polypeptide(L)'
;YLDLSGDTETVCPQTGAKCVLKHHPKGWTNKNDFLVEGHVFNSDGEKTYSVRGHWNQSISATNLETDEEILLWEIEPRAENFAEQYGLTKFAINLNHLPPKLEKKIAPTDSRFRPDLRAYENGDIDLGAKEKHRLEEKQREVRKMRNENNETWNPLFFEEVVDEDTGDRFFKFNDNYWLKRAKGSWSDSPDIY
;
A
#
# COMPACT_ATOMS: atom_id res chain seq x y z
N TYR A 1 18.78 3.49 -6.36
CA TYR A 1 17.54 3.92 -7.04
C TYR A 1 16.59 2.73 -7.04
N LEU A 2 15.29 2.98 -7.17
CA LEU A 2 14.29 1.92 -7.36
C LEU A 2 13.92 1.88 -8.84
N ASP A 3 13.71 0.68 -9.38
CA ASP A 3 13.24 0.48 -10.74
C ASP A 3 12.09 -0.54 -10.74
N LEU A 4 11.15 -0.36 -11.67
CA LEU A 4 10.00 -1.24 -11.85
C LEU A 4 10.09 -1.84 -13.24
N SER A 5 9.99 -3.16 -13.33
CA SER A 5 9.96 -3.86 -14.61
C SER A 5 9.01 -5.05 -14.59
N GLY A 6 8.54 -5.43 -15.77
CA GLY A 6 7.61 -6.54 -15.96
C GLY A 6 6.29 -6.08 -16.59
N ASP A 7 5.49 -7.06 -16.95
CA ASP A 7 4.22 -6.86 -17.62
C ASP A 7 3.09 -7.02 -16.60
N THR A 8 2.09 -6.13 -16.68
CA THR A 8 0.87 -6.20 -15.88
C THR A 8 -0.32 -6.31 -16.81
N GLU A 9 -1.27 -7.16 -16.44
CA GLU A 9 -2.54 -7.32 -17.13
C GLU A 9 -3.67 -7.07 -16.13
N THR A 10 -4.64 -6.26 -16.51
CA THR A 10 -5.84 -5.99 -15.73
C THR A 10 -7.05 -6.25 -16.59
N VAL A 11 -7.95 -7.11 -16.14
CA VAL A 11 -9.18 -7.48 -16.85
C VAL A 11 -10.38 -7.01 -16.03
N CYS A 12 -11.35 -6.37 -16.68
CA CYS A 12 -12.64 -6.05 -16.08
C CYS A 12 -13.57 -7.28 -16.20
N PRO A 13 -13.95 -7.94 -15.09
CA PRO A 13 -14.77 -9.15 -15.16
C PRO A 13 -16.16 -8.92 -15.78
N GLN A 14 -16.70 -7.71 -15.66
CA GLN A 14 -18.06 -7.39 -16.13
C GLN A 14 -18.13 -7.16 -17.64
N THR A 15 -17.10 -6.57 -18.24
CA THR A 15 -17.09 -6.22 -19.66
C THR A 15 -16.14 -7.07 -20.48
N GLY A 16 -15.18 -7.75 -19.85
CA GLY A 16 -14.08 -8.42 -20.54
C GLY A 16 -13.02 -7.46 -21.11
N ALA A 17 -13.19 -6.15 -20.94
CA ALA A 17 -12.17 -5.18 -21.36
C ALA A 17 -10.86 -5.40 -20.59
N LYS A 18 -9.74 -5.16 -21.27
CA LYS A 18 -8.42 -5.54 -20.76
C LYS A 18 -7.41 -4.43 -20.97
N CYS A 19 -6.55 -4.20 -20.00
CA CYS A 19 -5.39 -3.32 -20.11
C CYS A 19 -4.12 -4.14 -19.91
N VAL A 20 -3.15 -4.00 -20.83
CA VAL A 20 -1.83 -4.63 -20.72
C VAL A 20 -0.79 -3.53 -20.72
N LEU A 21 -0.02 -3.41 -19.64
CA LEU A 21 1.05 -2.43 -19.48
C LEU A 21 2.39 -3.12 -19.28
N LYS A 22 3.43 -2.60 -19.93
CA LYS A 22 4.82 -3.02 -19.79
C LYS A 22 5.61 -1.93 -19.07
N HIS A 23 6.18 -2.29 -17.92
CA HIS A 23 7.18 -1.50 -17.24
C HIS A 23 8.55 -1.89 -17.80
N HIS A 24 9.21 -0.96 -18.47
CA HIS A 24 10.51 -1.24 -19.08
C HIS A 24 11.61 -1.17 -18.02
N PRO A 25 12.47 -2.20 -17.92
CA PRO A 25 13.64 -2.10 -17.06
C PRO A 25 14.57 -1.02 -17.58
N LYS A 26 15.32 -0.41 -16.65
CA LYS A 26 16.40 0.50 -16.98
C LYS A 26 17.40 -0.18 -17.92
N GLY A 27 17.58 0.43 -19.09
CA GLY A 27 18.55 -0.01 -20.09
C GLY A 27 19.96 0.53 -19.82
N TRP A 28 20.91 0.17 -20.67
CA TRP A 28 22.24 0.79 -20.69
C TRP A 28 22.15 2.29 -21.04
N THR A 29 21.15 2.66 -21.84
CA THR A 29 20.82 4.06 -22.14
C THR A 29 19.61 4.49 -21.32
N ASN A 30 19.47 5.80 -21.09
CA ASN A 30 18.32 6.38 -20.36
C ASN A 30 17.02 6.39 -21.18
N LYS A 31 16.95 5.73 -22.34
CA LYS A 31 15.78 5.77 -23.24
C LYS A 31 14.52 5.20 -22.59
N ASN A 32 14.70 4.18 -21.76
CA ASN A 32 13.61 3.45 -21.10
C ASN A 32 13.48 3.80 -19.62
N ASP A 33 14.25 4.78 -19.12
CA ASP A 33 14.21 5.16 -17.71
C ASP A 33 12.77 5.52 -17.32
N PHE A 34 12.20 4.75 -16.38
CA PHE A 34 10.85 4.94 -15.86
C PHE A 34 9.69 4.70 -16.85
N LEU A 35 9.99 4.23 -18.07
CA LEU A 35 9.00 4.10 -19.14
C LEU A 35 7.96 3.03 -18.83
N VAL A 36 6.69 3.40 -18.95
CA VAL A 36 5.56 2.48 -19.00
C VAL A 36 4.81 2.69 -20.33
N GLU A 37 4.49 1.60 -21.01
CA GLU A 37 3.68 1.66 -22.23
C GLU A 37 2.80 0.42 -22.36
N GLY A 38 1.69 0.53 -23.08
CA GLY A 38 0.71 -0.53 -23.14
C GLY A 38 -0.49 -0.18 -23.97
N HIS A 39 -1.51 -1.04 -23.93
CA HIS A 39 -2.74 -0.85 -24.69
C HIS A 39 -3.96 -1.31 -23.89
N VAL A 40 -5.09 -0.65 -24.17
CA VAL A 40 -6.42 -1.10 -23.74
C VAL A 40 -7.11 -1.82 -24.89
N PHE A 41 -7.78 -2.92 -24.56
CA PHE A 41 -8.52 -3.77 -25.46
C PHE A 41 -9.99 -3.81 -25.04
N ASN A 42 -10.91 -3.73 -26.00
CA ASN A 42 -12.34 -3.95 -25.75
C ASN A 42 -12.64 -5.45 -25.55
N SER A 43 -13.92 -5.78 -25.34
CA SER A 43 -14.40 -7.16 -25.18
C SER A 43 -14.12 -8.06 -26.38
N ASP A 44 -14.02 -7.47 -27.57
CA ASP A 44 -13.78 -8.18 -28.83
C ASP A 44 -12.28 -8.41 -29.09
N GLY A 45 -11.41 -7.93 -28.20
CA GLY A 45 -9.95 -8.03 -28.31
C GLY A 45 -9.32 -6.98 -29.21
N GLU A 46 -10.07 -5.94 -29.60
CA GLU A 46 -9.58 -4.84 -30.42
C GLU A 46 -8.92 -3.77 -29.55
N LYS A 47 -7.79 -3.23 -30.03
CA LYS A 47 -7.08 -2.14 -29.34
C LYS A 47 -7.87 -0.83 -29.50
N THR A 48 -8.19 -0.19 -28.38
CA THR A 48 -8.95 1.07 -28.34
C THR A 48 -8.09 2.25 -27.90
N TYR A 49 -7.13 2.02 -26.99
CA TYR A 49 -6.21 3.05 -26.51
C TYR A 49 -4.77 2.55 -26.49
N SER A 50 -3.83 3.44 -26.78
CA SER A 50 -2.42 3.31 -26.41
C SER A 50 -2.20 4.03 -25.09
N VAL A 51 -1.53 3.40 -24.13
CA VAL A 51 -1.17 4.01 -22.84
C VAL A 51 0.34 4.19 -22.82
N ARG A 52 0.83 5.38 -22.46
CA ARG A 52 2.27 5.65 -22.41
C ARG A 52 2.58 6.73 -21.40
N GLY A 53 3.74 6.61 -20.74
CA GLY A 53 4.23 7.62 -19.81
C GLY A 53 5.47 7.20 -19.06
N HIS A 54 5.77 7.93 -17.99
CA HIS A 54 6.80 7.57 -17.03
C HIS A 54 6.17 7.42 -15.66
N TRP A 55 6.34 6.26 -15.01
CA TRP A 55 5.65 5.94 -13.75
C TRP A 55 6.05 6.86 -12.58
N ASN A 56 7.11 7.63 -12.73
CA ASN A 56 7.58 8.62 -11.75
C ASN A 56 7.20 10.08 -12.11
N GLN A 57 6.45 10.31 -13.19
CA GLN A 57 6.07 11.65 -13.68
C GLN A 57 4.60 11.71 -14.07
N SER A 58 4.22 11.11 -15.20
CA SER A 58 2.85 11.17 -15.73
C SER A 58 2.56 10.01 -16.68
N ILE A 59 1.29 9.68 -16.83
CA ILE A 59 0.78 8.64 -17.72
C ILE A 59 -0.40 9.21 -18.49
N SER A 60 -0.39 9.05 -19.81
CA SER A 60 -1.47 9.45 -20.72
C SER A 60 -1.98 8.24 -21.49
N ALA A 61 -3.21 8.35 -21.99
CA ALA A 61 -3.77 7.44 -22.97
C ALA A 61 -4.15 8.21 -24.24
N THR A 62 -3.91 7.61 -25.40
CA THR A 62 -4.32 8.13 -26.70
C THR A 62 -5.37 7.20 -27.29
N ASN A 63 -6.53 7.75 -27.65
CA ASN A 63 -7.56 7.03 -28.39
C ASN A 63 -7.04 6.72 -29.80
N LEU A 64 -7.07 5.45 -30.20
CA LEU A 64 -6.50 5.00 -31.48
C LEU A 64 -7.40 5.30 -32.70
N GLU A 65 -8.66 5.65 -32.49
CA GLU A 65 -9.59 6.06 -33.56
C GLU A 65 -9.55 7.57 -33.79
N THR A 66 -9.50 8.36 -32.72
CA THR A 66 -9.64 9.82 -32.79
C THR A 66 -8.32 10.58 -32.65
N ASP A 67 -7.22 9.89 -32.33
CA ASP A 67 -5.92 10.48 -31.94
C ASP A 67 -5.99 11.44 -30.75
N GLU A 68 -7.09 11.43 -29.99
CA GLU A 68 -7.27 12.27 -28.81
C GLU A 68 -6.42 11.75 -27.64
N GLU A 69 -5.58 12.61 -27.06
CA GLU A 69 -4.79 12.31 -25.88
C GLU A 69 -5.48 12.77 -24.60
N ILE A 70 -5.48 11.90 -23.59
CA ILE A 70 -6.07 12.10 -22.28
C ILE A 70 -4.99 11.87 -21.23
N LEU A 71 -4.71 12.89 -20.40
CA LEU A 71 -3.86 12.73 -19.22
C LEU A 71 -4.61 11.90 -18.17
N LEU A 72 -4.07 10.73 -17.80
CA LEU A 72 -4.68 9.83 -16.82
C LEU A 72 -4.21 10.11 -15.40
N TRP A 73 -2.91 10.40 -15.25
CA TRP A 73 -2.27 10.59 -13.96
C TRP A 73 -1.01 11.44 -14.09
N GLU A 74 -0.75 12.27 -13.09
CA GLU A 74 0.49 13.03 -12.92
C GLU A 74 0.91 13.00 -11.45
N ILE A 75 2.22 13.00 -11.21
CA ILE A 75 2.80 13.00 -9.88
C ILE A 75 2.60 14.34 -9.19
N GLU A 76 2.22 14.29 -7.91
CA GLU A 76 2.14 15.51 -7.09
C GLU A 76 3.52 16.13 -6.83
N PRO A 77 3.62 17.47 -6.80
CA PRO A 77 4.86 18.15 -6.46
C PRO A 77 5.39 17.72 -5.09
N ARG A 78 6.69 17.44 -5.03
CA ARG A 78 7.40 17.09 -3.81
C ARG A 78 7.27 18.21 -2.75
N ALA A 79 7.36 17.83 -1.48
CA ALA A 79 7.48 18.80 -0.39
C ALA A 79 8.81 19.57 -0.51
N GLU A 80 8.88 20.79 0.03
CA GLU A 80 10.08 21.63 -0.04
C GLU A 80 11.30 20.96 0.60
N ASN A 81 11.08 20.28 1.74
CA ASN A 81 12.10 19.58 2.53
C ASN A 81 12.11 18.05 2.29
N PHE A 82 11.75 17.63 1.08
CA PHE A 82 11.65 16.21 0.70
C PHE A 82 12.96 15.44 0.95
N ALA A 83 14.12 16.04 0.68
CA ALA A 83 15.41 15.40 0.84
C ALA A 83 15.77 15.18 2.31
N GLU A 84 15.40 16.12 3.18
CA GLU A 84 15.60 16.06 4.63
C GLU A 84 14.57 15.15 5.31
N GLN A 85 13.43 14.88 4.67
CA GLN A 85 12.35 14.04 5.18
C GLN A 85 12.30 12.67 4.49
N TYR A 86 13.46 12.01 4.37
CA TYR A 86 13.58 10.63 3.86
C TYR A 86 13.01 10.38 2.44
N GLY A 87 12.80 11.44 1.65
CA GLY A 87 12.15 11.32 0.36
C GLY A 87 10.65 10.98 0.45
N LEU A 88 9.98 11.39 1.53
CA LEU A 88 8.54 11.15 1.72
C LEU A 88 7.69 12.12 0.88
N THR A 89 6.63 11.59 0.26
CA THR A 89 5.61 12.43 -0.37
C THR A 89 4.77 13.16 0.68
N LYS A 90 4.08 14.23 0.28
CA LYS A 90 3.10 14.92 1.14
C LYS A 90 2.04 13.97 1.70
N PHE A 91 1.63 12.97 0.90
CA PHE A 91 0.74 11.91 1.36
C PHE A 91 1.38 11.06 2.46
N ALA A 92 2.62 10.58 2.24
CA ALA A 92 3.31 9.72 3.19
C ALA A 92 3.58 10.39 4.54
N ILE A 93 3.94 11.69 4.55
CA ILE A 93 4.09 12.49 5.78
C ILE A 93 2.81 12.46 6.63
N ASN A 94 1.64 12.53 5.99
CA ASN A 94 0.35 12.54 6.69
C ASN A 94 -0.08 11.16 7.21
N LEU A 95 0.51 10.06 6.75
CA LEU A 95 0.12 8.71 7.18
C LEU A 95 0.30 8.51 8.69
N ASN A 96 1.37 9.04 9.27
CA ASN A 96 1.69 8.86 10.68
C ASN A 96 1.25 10.04 11.57
N HIS A 97 0.61 11.06 11.00
CA HIS A 97 0.06 12.18 11.77
C HIS A 97 -1.10 11.70 12.66
N LEU A 98 -1.02 12.00 13.96
CA LEU A 98 -1.99 11.59 14.98
C LEU A 98 -2.68 12.81 15.60
N PRO A 99 -3.79 13.30 15.02
CA PRO A 99 -4.51 14.42 15.60
C PRO A 99 -5.33 13.96 16.83
N PRO A 100 -5.50 14.81 17.87
CA PRO A 100 -6.19 14.43 19.11
C PRO A 100 -7.62 13.90 18.94
N LYS A 101 -8.32 14.32 17.87
CA LYS A 101 -9.66 13.82 17.52
C LYS A 101 -9.64 12.38 17.00
N LEU A 102 -8.55 12.00 16.32
CA LEU A 102 -8.37 10.65 15.78
C LEU A 102 -7.89 9.69 16.87
N GLU A 103 -6.97 10.16 17.72
CA GLU A 103 -6.41 9.41 18.86
C GLU A 103 -7.49 8.73 19.71
N LYS A 104 -8.57 9.46 20.02
CA LYS A 104 -9.71 8.96 20.82
C LYS A 104 -10.59 7.94 20.10
N LYS A 105 -10.36 7.66 18.81
CA LYS A 105 -11.26 6.88 17.95
C LYS A 105 -10.60 5.66 17.32
N ILE A 106 -9.28 5.54 17.31
CA ILE A 106 -8.60 4.43 16.62
C ILE A 106 -8.25 3.32 17.61
N ALA A 107 -8.01 2.11 17.08
CA ALA A 107 -7.61 0.97 17.90
C ALA A 107 -6.25 1.23 18.58
N PRO A 108 -6.01 0.69 19.79
CA PRO A 108 -4.71 0.80 20.45
C PRO A 108 -3.58 0.12 19.64
N THR A 109 -3.93 -0.74 18.69
CA THR A 109 -3.01 -1.41 17.77
C THR A 109 -2.69 -0.58 16.52
N ASP A 110 -3.20 0.64 16.36
CA ASP A 110 -2.90 1.49 15.20
C ASP A 110 -1.41 1.85 15.17
N SER A 111 -0.78 1.84 14.00
CA SER A 111 0.67 2.09 13.86
C SER A 111 1.09 3.48 14.35
N ARG A 112 0.18 4.45 14.42
CA ARG A 112 0.48 5.80 14.94
C ARG A 112 0.87 5.83 16.42
N PHE A 113 0.49 4.78 17.15
CA PHE A 113 0.84 4.59 18.56
C PHE A 113 2.15 3.83 18.75
N ARG A 114 2.81 3.36 17.68
CA ARG A 114 4.10 2.66 17.81
C ARG A 114 5.16 3.57 18.45
N PRO A 115 5.62 3.28 19.67
CA PRO A 115 6.49 4.19 20.41
C PRO A 115 7.86 4.35 19.76
N ASP A 116 8.38 3.31 19.13
CA ASP A 116 9.67 3.33 18.43
C ASP A 116 9.63 4.21 17.17
N LEU A 117 8.57 4.08 16.36
CA LEU A 117 8.37 4.93 15.17
C LEU A 117 8.13 6.39 15.57
N ARG A 118 7.35 6.63 16.64
CA ARG A 118 7.09 7.99 17.15
C ARG A 118 8.37 8.65 17.68
N ALA A 119 9.18 7.92 18.45
CA ALA A 119 10.45 8.42 18.96
C ALA A 119 11.40 8.78 17.80
N TYR A 120 11.51 7.89 16.81
CA TYR A 120 12.36 8.12 15.64
C TYR A 120 11.87 9.30 14.79
N GLU A 121 10.57 9.44 14.55
CA GLU A 121 9.98 10.59 13.83
C GLU A 121 10.24 11.93 14.56
N ASN A 122 10.30 11.91 15.90
CA ASN A 122 10.65 13.07 16.72
C ASN A 122 12.16 13.32 16.84
N GLY A 123 13.01 12.49 16.21
CA GLY A 123 14.47 12.61 16.24
C GLY A 123 15.15 11.96 17.45
N ASP A 124 14.41 11.26 18.31
CA ASP A 124 14.97 10.52 19.45
C ASP A 124 15.37 9.11 19.01
N ILE A 125 16.56 9.00 18.42
CA ILE A 125 17.08 7.75 17.84
C ILE A 125 17.32 6.70 18.93
N ASP A 126 17.84 7.10 20.08
CA ASP A 126 18.18 6.19 21.18
C ASP A 126 16.93 5.58 21.80
N LEU A 127 15.90 6.40 22.07
CA LEU A 127 14.60 5.91 22.52
C LEU A 127 13.95 5.01 21.48
N GLY A 128 14.01 5.40 20.20
CA GLY A 128 13.50 4.59 19.09
C GLY A 128 14.12 3.19 19.04
N ALA A 129 15.45 3.10 19.16
CA ALA A 129 16.15 1.82 19.18
C ALA A 129 15.79 0.95 20.41
N LYS A 130 15.68 1.57 21.59
CA LYS A 130 15.29 0.89 22.83
C LYS A 130 13.87 0.33 22.75
N GLU A 131 12.92 1.15 22.31
CA GLU A 131 11.51 0.73 22.16
C GLU A 131 11.37 -0.34 21.09
N LYS A 132 12.10 -0.23 19.96
CA LYS A 132 12.12 -1.26 18.93
C LYS A 132 12.54 -2.62 19.51
N HIS A 133 13.62 -2.65 20.29
CA HIS A 133 14.07 -3.89 20.93
C HIS A 133 13.01 -4.46 21.88
N ARG A 134 12.40 -3.62 22.74
CA ARG A 134 11.32 -4.04 23.65
C ARG A 134 10.12 -4.64 22.91
N LEU A 135 9.69 -4.02 21.81
CA LEU A 135 8.55 -4.49 21.01
C LEU A 135 8.86 -5.82 20.31
N GLU A 136 10.05 -5.97 19.74
CA GLU A 136 10.45 -7.22 19.08
C GLU A 136 10.57 -8.38 20.07
N GLU A 137 11.13 -8.16 21.28
CA GLU A 137 11.18 -9.18 22.32
C GLU A 137 9.77 -9.57 22.80
N LYS A 138 8.90 -8.60 23.09
CA LYS A 138 7.48 -8.86 23.43
C LYS A 138 6.78 -9.70 22.36
N GLN A 139 6.99 -9.39 21.07
CA GLN A 139 6.41 -10.16 19.98
C GLN A 139 6.97 -11.60 19.90
N ARG A 140 8.28 -11.79 20.15
CA ARG A 140 8.93 -13.11 20.18
C ARG A 140 8.40 -13.96 21.33
N GLU A 141 8.25 -13.39 22.52
CA GLU A 141 7.70 -14.06 23.70
C GLU A 141 6.25 -14.51 23.47
N VAL A 142 5.37 -13.61 22.99
CA VAL A 142 3.97 -13.93 22.70
C VAL A 142 3.86 -14.99 21.58
N ARG A 143 4.78 -15.01 20.62
CA ARG A 143 4.86 -16.08 19.61
C ARG A 143 5.29 -17.41 20.23
N LYS A 144 6.27 -17.41 21.14
CA LYS A 144 6.73 -18.60 21.84
C LYS A 144 5.60 -19.23 22.67
N MET A 145 4.89 -18.42 23.47
CA MET A 145 3.75 -18.89 24.28
C MET A 145 2.64 -19.50 23.42
N ARG A 146 2.28 -18.85 22.31
CA ARG A 146 1.27 -19.41 21.37
C ARG A 146 1.68 -20.76 20.81
N ASN A 147 2.94 -20.91 20.42
CA ASN A 147 3.46 -22.18 19.92
C ASN A 147 3.45 -23.28 21.01
N GLU A 148 3.86 -22.95 22.23
CA GLU A 148 3.85 -23.89 23.37
C GLU A 148 2.44 -24.35 23.72
N ASN A 149 1.44 -23.47 23.56
CA ASN A 149 0.03 -23.77 23.81
C ASN A 149 -0.70 -24.38 22.61
N ASN A 150 -0.04 -24.58 21.46
CA ASN A 150 -0.67 -24.98 20.19
C ASN A 150 -1.83 -24.04 19.76
N GLU A 151 -1.73 -22.75 20.07
CA GLU A 151 -2.72 -21.74 19.72
C GLU A 151 -2.47 -21.18 18.32
N THR A 152 -3.52 -21.10 17.50
CA THR A 152 -3.45 -20.45 16.18
C THR A 152 -3.76 -18.96 16.30
N TRP A 153 -2.95 -18.13 15.66
CA TRP A 153 -3.21 -16.69 15.59
C TRP A 153 -4.26 -16.38 14.51
N ASN A 154 -5.33 -15.70 14.91
CA ASN A 154 -6.37 -15.23 14.00
C ASN A 154 -6.40 -13.69 13.99
N PRO A 155 -6.30 -13.02 12.82
CA PRO A 155 -6.47 -11.58 12.73
C PRO A 155 -7.86 -11.11 13.19
N LEU A 156 -7.95 -9.98 13.88
CA LEU A 156 -9.23 -9.47 14.40
C LEU A 156 -10.18 -8.93 13.32
N PHE A 157 -9.62 -8.27 12.30
CA PHE A 157 -10.39 -7.50 11.32
C PHE A 157 -10.44 -8.15 9.93
N PHE A 158 -9.83 -9.33 9.79
CA PHE A 158 -9.76 -10.06 8.54
C PHE A 158 -9.92 -11.56 8.79
N GLU A 159 -10.50 -12.24 7.82
CA GLU A 159 -10.66 -13.69 7.78
C GLU A 159 -9.94 -14.25 6.56
N GLU A 160 -9.29 -15.41 6.70
CA GLU A 160 -8.68 -16.12 5.57
C GLU A 160 -9.79 -16.79 4.74
N VAL A 161 -9.84 -16.46 3.46
CA VAL A 161 -10.83 -16.97 2.49
C VAL A 161 -10.09 -17.49 1.26
N VAL A 162 -10.69 -18.46 0.58
CA VAL A 162 -10.24 -18.96 -0.72
C VAL A 162 -11.16 -18.38 -1.78
N ASP A 163 -10.59 -17.73 -2.78
CA ASP A 163 -11.33 -17.26 -3.95
C ASP A 163 -11.85 -18.47 -4.76
N GLU A 164 -13.16 -18.52 -5.04
CA GLU A 164 -13.77 -19.67 -5.72
C GLU A 164 -13.36 -19.76 -7.20
N ASP A 165 -13.04 -18.62 -7.82
CA ASP A 165 -12.72 -18.54 -9.25
C ASP A 165 -11.22 -18.84 -9.50
N THR A 166 -10.33 -18.32 -8.65
CA THR A 166 -8.87 -18.46 -8.82
C THR A 166 -8.25 -19.55 -7.94
N GLY A 167 -8.90 -19.93 -6.84
CA GLY A 167 -8.34 -20.82 -5.82
C GLY A 167 -7.30 -20.15 -4.91
N ASP A 168 -7.08 -18.84 -5.05
CA ASP A 168 -6.10 -18.10 -4.25
C ASP A 168 -6.59 -17.84 -2.84
N ARG A 169 -5.65 -17.87 -1.88
CA ARG A 169 -5.92 -17.49 -0.49
C ARG A 169 -5.75 -16.00 -0.31
N PHE A 170 -6.74 -15.34 0.28
CA PHE A 170 -6.68 -13.91 0.62
C PHE A 170 -7.34 -13.62 1.97
N PHE A 171 -7.03 -12.45 2.52
CA PHE A 171 -7.62 -11.97 3.77
C PHE A 171 -8.77 -11.02 3.47
N LYS A 172 -10.01 -11.48 3.69
CA LYS A 172 -11.22 -10.70 3.49
C LYS A 172 -11.49 -9.84 4.72
N PHE A 173 -11.76 -8.56 4.52
CA PHE A 173 -12.17 -7.65 5.59
C PHE A 173 -13.53 -8.09 6.17
N ASN A 174 -13.64 -8.15 7.51
CA ASN A 174 -14.82 -8.71 8.19
C ASN A 174 -15.76 -7.64 8.78
N ASP A 175 -15.66 -6.38 8.35
CA ASP A 175 -16.47 -5.22 8.76
C ASP A 175 -16.38 -4.80 10.25
N ASN A 176 -15.76 -5.61 11.11
CA ASN A 176 -15.77 -5.39 12.55
C ASN A 176 -14.98 -4.15 13.00
N TYR A 177 -13.96 -3.73 12.24
CA TYR A 177 -13.14 -2.57 12.61
C TYR A 177 -13.99 -1.30 12.74
N TRP A 178 -14.79 -0.99 11.71
CA TRP A 178 -15.59 0.25 11.69
C TRP A 178 -16.74 0.21 12.69
N LEU A 179 -17.33 -0.96 12.92
CA LEU A 179 -18.36 -1.16 13.94
C LEU A 179 -17.81 -0.94 15.36
N LYS A 180 -16.62 -1.49 15.66
CA LYS A 180 -15.93 -1.28 16.94
C LYS A 180 -15.50 0.16 17.13
N ARG A 181 -14.96 0.78 16.08
CA ARG A 181 -14.59 2.21 16.07
C ARG A 181 -15.77 3.11 16.36
N ALA A 182 -16.93 2.86 15.78
CA ALA A 182 -18.14 3.64 16.02
C ALA A 182 -18.60 3.56 17.50
N LYS A 183 -18.37 2.42 18.16
CA LYS A 183 -18.71 2.18 19.56
C LYS A 183 -17.60 2.56 20.54
N GLY A 184 -16.38 2.82 20.08
CA GLY A 184 -15.21 3.02 20.93
C GLY A 184 -14.79 1.76 21.71
N SER A 185 -15.10 0.57 21.18
CA SER A 185 -14.91 -0.70 21.89
C SER A 185 -13.64 -1.42 21.43
N TRP A 186 -12.58 -1.32 22.24
CA TRP A 186 -11.26 -1.92 21.96
C TRP A 186 -10.82 -2.98 22.99
N SER A 187 -11.74 -3.47 23.83
CA SER A 187 -11.43 -4.37 24.95
C SER A 187 -10.80 -5.70 24.54
N ASP A 188 -11.01 -6.15 23.31
CA ASP A 188 -10.44 -7.37 22.73
C ASP A 188 -9.25 -7.09 21.80
N SER A 189 -8.80 -5.84 21.71
CA SER A 189 -7.60 -5.50 20.97
C SER A 189 -6.36 -5.98 21.74
N PRO A 190 -5.43 -6.69 21.09
CA PRO A 190 -4.24 -7.17 21.76
C PRO A 190 -3.34 -6.01 22.17
N ASP A 191 -2.68 -6.15 23.32
CA ASP A 191 -1.62 -5.25 23.74
C ASP A 191 -0.31 -5.61 23.03
N ILE A 192 -0.01 -4.89 21.95
CA ILE A 192 1.14 -5.15 21.07
C ILE A 192 2.25 -4.10 21.21
N TYR A 193 2.05 -3.07 22.03
CA TYR A 193 3.03 -2.00 22.25
C TYR A 193 3.64 -2.02 23.64
#